data_AF-A0A927SXM6-F1
#
_entry.id   AF-A0A927SXM6-F1
#
_cell.length_a   1.000
_cell.length_b   1.000
_cell.length_c   1.000
_cell.angle_alpha   90.00
_cell.angle_beta   90.00
_cell.angle_gamma   90.00
#
_symmetry.space_group_name_H-M   'P 1'
#
loop_
_entity.id
_entity.type
_entity.pdbx_description
1 polymer ?
#
loop_
_entity_poly.entity_id
_entity_poly.type
_entity_poly.pdbx_seq_one_letter_code
_entity_poly.pdbx_strand_id
1 'polypeptide(L)'
;MENRLASLVENKGWFRLSRFGGAMRYQYLRRRRLLVFLLVVMAAVQIVDLTLAFFGVLQTRVTPVTTDLSLALLLLLCCSFPVAKSETTFLLRFGTPRTAVWLSNIVSLFLTGAAYLVLSAVLNAAFAVPGVLLAEAGKGVSMAVPMPLGEYLLTGLGSLLRELPMQLLWMLEYAAIFYFVACCLRRWRVPTILVLVGVPALLFSMFLLPAFNEVGNILEGGGQNQLVALVLKLLTWLEKAADFIAKNWQTIQGVTAGVALVLSYLVMRGTRQPE
;
A
#
# COMPACT_ATOMS: atom_id res chain seq x y z
N MET A 1 -47.06 3.86 22.88
CA MET A 1 -45.85 3.02 22.66
C MET A 1 -44.93 3.57 21.56
N GLU A 2 -45.40 4.44 20.66
CA GLU A 2 -44.58 5.04 19.58
C GLU A 2 -43.44 5.95 20.08
N ASN A 3 -43.63 6.67 21.19
CA ASN A 3 -42.61 7.59 21.71
C ASN A 3 -41.37 6.91 22.33
N ARG A 4 -41.41 5.60 22.63
CA ARG A 4 -40.23 4.86 23.13
C ARG A 4 -39.36 4.27 22.00
N LEU A 5 -39.91 4.12 20.80
CA LEU A 5 -39.14 3.68 19.63
C LEU A 5 -38.36 4.84 19.02
N ALA A 6 -38.91 6.05 19.03
CA ALA A 6 -38.20 7.26 18.58
C ALA A 6 -36.95 7.56 19.43
N SER A 7 -37.05 7.43 20.76
CA SER A 7 -35.90 7.69 21.66
C SER A 7 -34.80 6.62 21.61
N LEU A 8 -35.14 5.37 21.23
CA LEU A 8 -34.16 4.31 20.96
C LEU A 8 -33.45 4.49 19.60
N VAL A 9 -34.07 5.21 18.66
CA VAL A 9 -33.46 5.61 17.38
C VAL A 9 -32.57 6.83 17.58
N GLU A 10 -32.98 7.80 18.40
CA GLU A 10 -32.16 8.99 18.73
C GLU A 10 -30.81 8.67 19.37
N ASN A 11 -30.72 7.58 20.14
CA ASN A 11 -29.47 7.18 20.80
C ASN A 11 -28.54 6.32 19.92
N LYS A 12 -28.93 5.99 18.69
CA LYS A 12 -28.04 5.38 17.70
C LYS A 12 -27.49 6.51 16.83
N GLY A 13 -26.26 6.95 17.14
CA GLY A 13 -25.61 8.06 16.45
C GLY A 13 -25.81 8.03 14.94
N TRP A 14 -26.04 9.20 14.34
CA TRP A 14 -26.43 9.42 12.93
C TRP A 14 -25.67 8.55 11.91
N PHE A 15 -24.40 8.28 12.18
CA PHE A 15 -23.56 7.38 11.39
C PHE A 15 -24.10 5.94 11.28
N ARG A 16 -24.64 5.35 12.37
CA ARG A 16 -25.23 4.00 12.38
C ARG A 16 -26.52 3.89 11.57
N LEU A 17 -27.25 4.99 11.42
CA LEU A 17 -28.48 5.06 10.62
C LEU A 17 -28.17 5.41 9.15
N SER A 18 -27.00 6.01 8.88
CA SER A 18 -26.58 6.37 7.53
C SER A 18 -26.27 5.14 6.66
N ARG A 19 -26.69 5.19 5.39
CA ARG A 19 -26.35 4.17 4.38
C ARG A 19 -24.84 4.05 4.15
N PHE A 20 -24.12 5.17 4.30
CA PHE A 20 -22.65 5.22 4.27
C PHE A 20 -22.03 4.39 5.41
N GLY A 21 -22.47 4.60 6.64
CA GLY A 21 -21.98 3.86 7.81
C GLY A 21 -22.30 2.36 7.73
N GLY A 22 -23.46 2.01 7.17
CA GLY A 22 -23.82 0.62 6.87
C GLY A 22 -22.83 -0.05 5.90
N ALA A 23 -22.51 0.61 4.78
CA ALA A 23 -21.53 0.13 3.80
C ALA A 23 -20.12 -0.01 4.42
N MET A 24 -19.69 0.98 5.20
CA MET A 24 -18.41 0.95 5.93
C MET A 24 -18.31 -0.24 6.89
N ARG A 25 -19.37 -0.52 7.65
CA ARG A 25 -19.39 -1.63 8.62
C ARG A 25 -19.32 -2.98 7.91
N TYR A 26 -20.03 -3.13 6.80
CA TYR A 26 -19.98 -4.33 5.97
C TYR A 26 -18.54 -4.59 5.48
N GLN A 27 -17.90 -3.56 4.94
CA GLN A 27 -16.54 -3.63 4.44
C GLN A 27 -15.53 -4.00 5.56
N TYR A 28 -15.64 -3.36 6.72
CA TYR A 28 -14.79 -3.65 7.87
C TYR A 28 -14.92 -5.12 8.35
N LEU A 29 -16.15 -5.61 8.52
CA LEU A 29 -16.40 -6.98 9.01
C LEU A 29 -15.82 -8.06 8.11
N ARG A 30 -15.74 -7.79 6.81
CA ARG A 30 -15.21 -8.72 5.82
C ARG A 30 -13.69 -8.69 5.74
N ARG A 31 -13.09 -7.50 5.80
CA ARG A 31 -11.63 -7.31 5.71
C ARG A 31 -10.88 -7.57 7.00
N ARG A 32 -11.54 -7.47 8.16
CA ARG A 32 -10.89 -7.71 9.47
C ARG A 32 -10.17 -9.06 9.56
N ARG A 33 -10.71 -10.11 8.92
CA ARG A 33 -10.10 -11.45 8.95
C ARG A 33 -8.75 -11.44 8.25
N LEU A 34 -8.66 -10.77 7.11
CA LEU A 34 -7.43 -10.67 6.33
C LEU A 34 -6.40 -9.76 7.02
N LEU A 35 -6.85 -8.65 7.60
CA LEU A 35 -6.01 -7.78 8.43
C LEU A 35 -5.41 -8.57 9.62
N VAL A 36 -6.25 -9.29 10.37
CA VAL A 36 -5.80 -10.10 11.51
C VAL A 36 -4.86 -11.22 11.05
N PHE A 37 -5.18 -11.90 9.94
CA PHE A 37 -4.32 -12.94 9.37
C PHE A 37 -2.91 -12.43 9.08
N LEU A 38 -2.78 -11.26 8.43
CA LEU A 38 -1.46 -10.67 8.15
C LEU A 38 -0.70 -10.29 9.42
N LEU A 39 -1.39 -9.74 10.43
CA LEU A 39 -0.76 -9.45 11.73
C LEU A 39 -0.29 -10.71 12.44
N VAL A 40 -1.05 -11.81 12.36
CA VAL A 40 -0.67 -13.10 12.94
C VAL A 40 0.55 -13.68 12.22
N VAL A 41 0.58 -13.61 10.88
CA VAL A 41 1.75 -14.06 10.10
C VAL A 41 2.99 -13.26 10.48
N MET A 42 2.86 -11.93 10.58
CA MET A 42 3.95 -11.05 10.99
C MET A 42 4.46 -11.39 12.40
N ALA A 43 3.55 -11.59 13.37
CA ALA A 43 3.91 -12.03 14.71
C ALA A 43 4.62 -13.38 14.71
N ALA A 44 4.12 -14.35 13.92
CA ALA A 44 4.71 -15.69 13.84
C ALA A 44 6.15 -15.65 13.31
N VAL A 45 6.42 -14.84 12.29
CA VAL A 45 7.78 -14.63 11.77
C VAL A 45 8.70 -14.07 12.86
N GLN A 46 8.27 -13.04 13.58
CA GLN A 46 9.06 -12.44 14.65
C GLN A 46 9.30 -13.39 15.83
N ILE A 47 8.32 -14.21 16.19
CA ILE A 47 8.48 -15.26 17.20
C ILE A 47 9.53 -16.28 16.76
N VAL A 48 9.47 -16.74 15.51
CA VAL A 48 10.44 -17.70 14.97
C VAL A 48 11.85 -17.09 14.97
N ASP A 49 12.01 -15.86 14.50
CA ASP A 49 13.32 -15.19 14.47
C ASP A 49 13.91 -15.01 15.87
N LEU A 50 13.11 -14.55 16.84
CA LEU A 50 13.56 -14.35 18.22
C LEU A 50 13.87 -15.67 18.92
N THR A 51 13.10 -16.74 18.67
CA THR A 51 13.37 -18.05 19.25
C THR A 51 14.64 -18.67 18.69
N LEU A 52 14.87 -18.60 17.38
CA LEU A 52 16.11 -19.05 16.76
C LEU A 52 17.33 -18.26 17.26
N ALA A 53 17.18 -16.95 17.47
CA ALA A 53 18.24 -16.12 18.02
C ALA A 53 18.52 -16.42 19.51
N PHE A 54 17.48 -16.74 20.29
CA PHE A 54 17.63 -17.17 21.68
C PHE A 54 18.45 -18.47 21.80
N PHE A 55 18.19 -19.44 20.92
CA PHE A 55 18.95 -20.69 20.85
C PHE A 55 20.33 -20.55 20.20
N GLY A 56 20.69 -19.36 19.69
CA GLY A 56 21.98 -19.11 19.05
C GLY A 56 22.11 -19.76 17.66
N VAL A 57 21.01 -20.19 17.06
CA VAL A 57 20.98 -20.80 15.71
C VAL A 57 21.09 -19.73 14.63
N LEU A 58 20.54 -18.54 14.90
CA LEU A 58 20.48 -17.41 13.97
C LEU A 58 21.04 -16.16 14.62
N GLN A 59 21.86 -15.40 13.88
CA GLN A 59 22.20 -14.03 14.27
C GLN A 59 21.18 -13.07 13.67
N THR A 60 20.39 -12.41 14.50
CA THR A 60 19.39 -11.43 14.09
C THR A 60 19.76 -10.04 14.56
N ARG A 61 19.19 -9.03 13.90
CA ARG A 61 19.26 -7.63 14.36
C ARG A 61 17.93 -7.25 14.96
N VAL A 62 17.95 -6.46 16.03
CA VAL A 62 16.73 -5.85 16.56
C VAL A 62 16.10 -5.00 15.45
N THR A 63 14.85 -5.32 15.11
CA THR A 63 14.11 -4.55 14.11
C THR A 63 13.81 -3.16 14.67
N PRO A 64 14.11 -2.08 13.93
CA PRO A 64 13.70 -0.74 14.32
C PRO A 64 12.17 -0.66 14.41
N VAL A 65 11.66 0.20 15.29
CA VAL A 65 10.22 0.43 15.43
C VAL A 65 9.75 1.24 14.23
N THR A 66 9.45 0.55 13.13
CA THR A 66 8.99 1.13 11.87
C THR A 66 7.65 0.54 11.46
N THR A 67 6.98 1.23 10.55
CA THR A 67 5.72 0.78 9.94
C THR A 67 6.01 -0.03 8.68
N ASP A 68 5.24 -1.10 8.47
CA ASP A 68 5.37 -1.92 7.27
C ASP A 68 4.49 -1.36 6.14
N LEU A 69 4.91 -0.23 5.59
CA LEU A 69 4.19 0.46 4.50
C LEU A 69 4.01 -0.45 3.28
N SER A 70 5.02 -1.26 2.93
CA SER A 70 4.97 -2.17 1.78
C SER A 70 3.84 -3.21 1.91
N LEU A 71 3.72 -3.86 3.07
CA LEU A 71 2.65 -4.81 3.37
C LEU A 71 1.29 -4.10 3.47
N ALA A 72 1.26 -2.89 4.00
CA ALA A 72 0.04 -2.07 4.06
C ALA A 72 -0.46 -1.71 2.64
N LEU A 73 0.44 -1.37 1.72
CA LEU A 73 0.12 -1.11 0.31
C LEU A 73 -0.30 -2.38 -0.43
N LEU A 74 0.36 -3.51 -0.18
CA LEU A 74 -0.05 -4.80 -0.73
C LEU A 74 -1.46 -5.19 -0.25
N LEU A 75 -1.74 -5.01 1.04
CA LEU A 75 -3.06 -5.22 1.62
C LEU A 75 -4.12 -4.35 0.94
N LEU A 76 -3.84 -3.06 0.77
CA LEU A 76 -4.71 -2.12 0.05
C LEU A 76 -4.96 -2.56 -1.40
N LEU A 77 -3.91 -2.96 -2.11
CA LEU A 77 -4.00 -3.44 -3.49
C LEU A 77 -4.90 -4.67 -3.57
N CYS A 78 -4.65 -5.69 -2.76
CA CYS A 78 -5.45 -6.92 -2.69
C CYS A 78 -6.91 -6.63 -2.31
N CYS A 79 -7.14 -5.72 -1.36
CA CYS A 79 -8.48 -5.33 -0.95
C CYS A 79 -9.20 -4.49 -2.02
N SER A 80 -8.49 -3.77 -2.90
CA SER A 80 -9.15 -2.91 -3.89
C SER A 80 -9.98 -3.70 -4.91
N PHE A 81 -9.56 -4.92 -5.26
CA PHE A 81 -10.25 -5.82 -6.20
C PHE A 81 -11.65 -6.29 -5.75
N PRO A 82 -11.84 -6.94 -4.58
CA PRO A 82 -13.16 -7.36 -4.12
C PRO A 82 -14.11 -6.18 -3.90
N VAL A 83 -13.53 -5.04 -3.48
CA VAL A 83 -14.24 -3.79 -3.21
C VAL A 83 -14.80 -3.22 -4.49
N ALA A 84 -13.97 -3.07 -5.52
CA ALA A 84 -14.43 -2.60 -6.83
C ALA A 84 -15.42 -3.57 -7.49
N LYS A 85 -15.30 -4.89 -7.27
CA LYS A 85 -16.14 -5.90 -7.93
C LYS A 85 -17.39 -6.27 -7.14
N SER A 86 -17.33 -7.36 -6.37
CA SER A 86 -18.50 -8.02 -5.77
C SER A 86 -19.23 -7.15 -4.76
N GLU A 87 -18.50 -6.33 -4.02
CA GLU A 87 -19.06 -5.58 -2.91
C GLU A 87 -19.74 -4.30 -3.39
N THR A 88 -19.13 -3.61 -4.35
CA THR A 88 -19.77 -2.47 -5.03
C THR A 88 -21.08 -2.87 -5.69
N THR A 89 -21.11 -3.98 -6.44
CA THR A 89 -22.34 -4.43 -7.11
C THR A 89 -23.43 -4.82 -6.12
N PHE A 90 -23.05 -5.47 -5.02
CA PHE A 90 -23.99 -5.84 -3.96
C PHE A 90 -24.57 -4.61 -3.28
N LEU A 91 -23.74 -3.65 -2.86
CA LEU A 91 -24.19 -2.43 -2.18
C LEU A 91 -25.11 -1.59 -3.07
N LEU A 92 -24.79 -1.47 -4.37
CA LEU A 92 -25.62 -0.75 -5.33
C LEU A 92 -27.03 -1.35 -5.52
N ARG A 93 -27.25 -2.62 -5.14
CA ARG A 93 -28.58 -3.26 -5.14
C ARG A 93 -29.48 -2.74 -4.01
N PHE A 94 -28.92 -2.32 -2.87
CA PHE A 94 -29.70 -1.95 -1.68
C PHE A 94 -30.18 -0.49 -1.65
N GLY A 95 -30.34 0.14 -2.82
CA GLY A 95 -30.83 1.52 -2.92
C GLY A 95 -29.91 2.57 -2.30
N THR A 96 -28.65 2.23 -2.00
CA THR A 96 -27.67 3.20 -1.51
C THR A 96 -27.21 4.11 -2.64
N PRO A 97 -27.10 5.44 -2.42
CA PRO A 97 -26.67 6.36 -3.47
C PRO A 97 -25.23 6.03 -3.92
N ARG A 98 -24.98 6.14 -5.23
CA ARG A 98 -23.69 5.76 -5.85
C ARG A 98 -22.51 6.51 -5.23
N THR A 99 -22.70 7.76 -4.85
CA THR A 99 -21.70 8.60 -4.16
C THR A 99 -21.34 8.05 -2.78
N ALA A 100 -22.33 7.59 -2.00
CA ALA A 100 -22.07 7.01 -0.67
C ALA A 100 -21.34 5.67 -0.78
N VAL A 101 -21.68 4.83 -1.76
CA VAL A 101 -20.97 3.55 -1.98
C VAL A 101 -19.53 3.80 -2.46
N TRP A 102 -19.35 4.74 -3.39
CA TRP A 102 -18.04 5.12 -3.90
C TRP A 102 -17.13 5.65 -2.78
N LEU A 103 -17.61 6.63 -2.02
CA LEU A 103 -16.85 7.24 -0.95
C LEU A 103 -16.58 6.24 0.17
N SER A 104 -17.56 5.39 0.54
CA SER A 104 -17.35 4.38 1.58
C SER A 104 -16.34 3.32 1.15
N ASN A 105 -16.26 2.97 -0.12
CA ASN A 105 -15.22 2.05 -0.60
C ASN A 105 -13.81 2.62 -0.45
N ILE A 106 -13.59 3.88 -0.87
CA ILE A 106 -12.29 4.56 -0.76
C ILE A 106 -11.92 4.76 0.72
N VAL A 107 -12.82 5.33 1.51
CA VAL A 107 -12.57 5.58 2.95
C VAL A 107 -12.35 4.26 3.68
N SER A 108 -13.09 3.21 3.34
CA SER A 108 -12.86 1.90 3.94
C SER A 108 -11.50 1.31 3.59
N LEU A 109 -11.04 1.45 2.33
CA LEU A 109 -9.69 1.03 1.92
C LEU A 109 -8.64 1.78 2.73
N PHE A 110 -8.72 3.11 2.75
CA PHE A 110 -7.83 3.96 3.54
C PHE A 110 -7.79 3.54 5.01
N LEU A 111 -8.95 3.40 5.68
CA LEU A 111 -9.01 3.00 7.09
C LEU A 111 -8.48 1.58 7.34
N THR A 112 -8.69 0.65 6.41
CA THR A 112 -8.14 -0.71 6.52
C THR A 112 -6.62 -0.68 6.51
N GLY A 113 -6.05 0.07 5.57
CA GLY A 113 -4.61 0.24 5.45
C GLY A 113 -4.01 1.01 6.64
N ALA A 114 -4.63 2.11 7.05
CA ALA A 114 -4.21 2.89 8.21
C ALA A 114 -4.26 2.06 9.51
N ALA A 115 -5.32 1.27 9.71
CA ALA A 115 -5.42 0.38 10.86
C ALA A 115 -4.32 -0.68 10.85
N TYR A 116 -4.04 -1.30 9.71
CA TYR A 116 -2.94 -2.25 9.59
C TYR A 116 -1.59 -1.59 9.90
N LEU A 117 -1.32 -0.41 9.33
CA LEU A 117 -0.07 0.33 9.51
C LEU A 117 0.19 0.68 10.99
N VAL A 118 -0.83 1.14 11.71
CA VAL A 118 -0.73 1.43 13.15
C VAL A 118 -0.57 0.14 13.96
N LEU A 119 -1.30 -0.93 13.63
CA LEU A 119 -1.21 -2.20 14.35
C LEU A 119 0.12 -2.91 14.11
N SER A 120 0.68 -2.86 12.90
CA SER A 120 2.00 -3.40 12.59
C SER A 120 3.09 -2.66 13.36
N ALA A 121 2.95 -1.33 13.50
CA ALA A 121 3.87 -0.54 14.32
C ALA A 121 3.83 -0.91 15.80
N VAL A 122 2.63 -1.06 16.37
CA VAL A 122 2.46 -1.50 17.76
C VAL A 122 3.06 -2.89 17.96
N LEU A 123 2.87 -3.78 16.99
CA LEU A 123 3.42 -5.12 17.00
C LEU A 123 4.96 -5.09 16.94
N ASN A 124 5.55 -4.32 16.03
CA ASN A 124 7.00 -4.11 15.94
C ASN A 124 7.58 -3.53 17.25
N ALA A 125 6.90 -2.56 17.86
CA ALA A 125 7.29 -2.02 19.16
C ALA A 125 7.25 -3.09 20.27
N ALA A 126 6.20 -3.93 20.29
CA ALA A 126 6.08 -5.00 21.27
C ALA A 126 7.18 -6.06 21.14
N PHE A 127 7.56 -6.42 19.91
CA PHE A 127 8.62 -7.40 19.64
C PHE A 127 10.04 -6.81 19.70
N ALA A 128 10.19 -5.49 19.62
CA ALA A 128 11.46 -4.83 19.91
C ALA A 128 11.89 -5.04 21.38
N VAL A 129 10.94 -5.12 22.32
CA VAL A 129 11.24 -5.33 23.75
C VAL A 129 12.04 -6.61 24.01
N PRO A 130 11.55 -7.82 23.67
CA PRO A 130 12.33 -9.04 23.85
C PRO A 130 13.61 -9.04 23.00
N GLY A 131 13.61 -8.45 21.80
CA GLY A 131 14.81 -8.34 20.97
C GLY A 131 15.93 -7.55 21.65
N VAL A 132 15.59 -6.41 22.26
CA VAL A 132 16.55 -5.58 23.01
C VAL A 132 17.08 -6.33 24.23
N LEU A 133 16.20 -6.97 25.00
CA LEU A 133 16.59 -7.76 26.17
C LEU A 133 17.53 -8.93 25.81
N LEU A 134 17.27 -9.60 24.68
CA LEU A 134 18.14 -10.67 24.19
C LEU A 134 19.52 -10.16 23.75
N ALA A 135 19.57 -8.98 23.16
CA ALA A 135 20.83 -8.35 22.77
C ALA A 135 21.64 -7.89 23.99
N GLU A 136 21.00 -7.32 25.01
CA GLU A 136 21.64 -6.99 26.30
C GLU A 136 22.16 -8.23 27.02
N ALA A 137 21.46 -9.36 26.89
CA ALA A 137 21.88 -10.66 27.43
C ALA A 137 22.99 -11.35 26.63
N GLY A 138 23.53 -10.72 25.58
CA GLY A 138 24.61 -11.27 24.75
C GLY A 138 24.21 -12.53 23.96
N LYS A 139 22.92 -12.72 23.68
CA LYS A 139 22.43 -13.79 22.80
C LYS A 139 22.63 -13.40 21.34
N GLY A 140 22.19 -14.25 20.41
CA GLY A 140 22.35 -14.06 18.95
C GLY A 140 21.61 -12.85 18.37
N VAL A 141 21.29 -11.83 19.15
CA VAL A 141 20.62 -10.61 18.71
C VAL A 141 21.58 -9.43 18.86
N SER A 142 21.71 -8.63 17.81
CA SER A 142 22.56 -7.44 17.80
C SER A 142 21.74 -6.17 17.62
N MET A 143 22.16 -5.08 18.26
CA MET A 143 21.61 -3.75 18.04
C MET A 143 22.52 -2.96 17.09
N ALA A 144 21.92 -2.20 16.16
CA ALA A 144 22.69 -1.33 15.27
C ALA A 144 23.34 -0.16 16.04
N VAL A 145 22.65 0.35 17.07
CA VAL A 145 23.16 1.33 18.02
C VAL A 145 22.82 0.80 19.41
N PRO A 146 23.82 0.57 20.30
CA PRO A 146 23.55 0.14 21.66
C PRO A 146 22.94 1.31 22.44
N MET A 147 21.68 1.17 22.81
CA MET A 147 20.94 2.16 23.60
C MET A 147 19.99 1.42 24.56
N PRO A 148 19.71 1.99 25.74
CA PRO A 148 18.80 1.38 26.70
C PRO A 148 17.38 1.28 26.12
N LEU A 149 16.65 0.24 26.51
CA LEU A 149 15.30 -0.08 26.01
C LEU A 149 14.36 1.15 25.96
N GLY A 150 14.36 1.98 27.02
CA GLY A 150 13.51 3.16 27.08
C GLY A 150 13.82 4.19 25.99
N GLU A 151 15.10 4.46 25.75
CA GLU A 151 15.54 5.37 24.69
C GLU A 151 15.29 4.78 23.30
N TYR A 152 15.49 3.47 23.13
CA TYR A 152 15.19 2.76 21.89
C TYR A 152 13.71 2.91 21.49
N LEU A 153 12.79 2.69 22.45
CA LEU A 153 11.36 2.80 22.20
C LEU A 153 10.93 4.25 21.98
N LEU A 154 11.47 5.20 22.75
CA LEU A 154 11.14 6.63 22.61
C LEU A 154 11.63 7.20 21.27
N THR A 155 12.85 6.88 20.85
CA THR A 155 13.39 7.28 19.55
C THR A 155 12.60 6.65 18.40
N GLY A 156 12.27 5.37 18.52
CA GLY A 156 11.40 4.65 17.59
C GLY A 156 10.02 5.30 17.46
N LEU A 157 9.31 5.51 18.58
CA LEU A 157 8.00 6.18 18.60
C LEU A 157 8.06 7.61 18.06
N GLY A 158 9.10 8.37 18.40
CA GLY A 158 9.30 9.73 17.91
C GLY A 158 9.48 9.77 16.38
N SER A 159 10.29 8.87 15.83
CA SER A 159 10.46 8.74 14.37
C SER A 159 9.15 8.35 13.69
N LEU A 160 8.41 7.41 14.28
CA LEU A 160 7.14 6.94 13.77
C LEU A 160 6.08 8.05 13.74
N LEU A 161 5.94 8.82 14.82
CA LEU A 161 5.01 9.95 14.89
C LEU A 161 5.34 11.04 13.86
N ARG A 162 6.62 11.22 13.54
CA ARG A 162 7.08 12.18 12.53
C ARG A 162 6.74 11.75 11.11
N GLU A 163 6.84 10.45 10.82
CA GLU A 163 6.58 9.89 9.48
C GLU A 163 5.10 9.55 9.23
N LEU A 164 4.34 9.26 10.27
CA LEU A 164 2.96 8.80 10.20
C LEU A 164 2.02 9.71 9.38
N PRO A 165 2.06 11.05 9.49
CA PRO A 165 1.22 11.91 8.66
C PRO A 165 1.48 11.71 7.16
N MET A 166 2.75 11.58 6.78
CA MET A 166 3.13 11.40 5.39
C MET A 166 2.74 10.01 4.88
N GLN A 167 2.94 8.98 5.70
CA GLN A 167 2.52 7.63 5.37
C GLN A 167 1.00 7.51 5.24
N LEU A 168 0.23 8.19 6.10
CA LEU A 168 -1.24 8.24 5.96
C LEU A 168 -1.67 8.94 4.67
N LEU A 169 -0.98 10.03 4.29
CA LEU A 169 -1.25 10.70 3.01
C LEU A 169 -1.00 9.74 1.84
N TRP A 170 0.14 9.05 1.82
CA TRP A 170 0.42 8.04 0.80
C TRP A 170 -0.63 6.94 0.78
N MET A 171 -1.07 6.46 1.95
CA MET A 171 -2.10 5.43 2.03
C MET A 171 -3.43 5.90 1.41
N LEU A 172 -3.79 7.17 1.57
CA LEU A 172 -4.98 7.74 0.94
C LEU A 172 -4.80 7.82 -0.58
N GLU A 173 -3.64 8.30 -1.04
CA GLU A 173 -3.32 8.42 -2.46
C GLU A 173 -3.35 7.06 -3.17
N TYR A 174 -2.66 6.07 -2.61
CA TYR A 174 -2.67 4.70 -3.12
C TYR A 174 -4.03 4.02 -3.00
N ALA A 175 -4.82 4.30 -1.96
CA ALA A 175 -6.19 3.80 -1.90
C ALA A 175 -7.02 4.29 -3.09
N ALA A 176 -6.88 5.56 -3.48
CA ALA A 176 -7.55 6.10 -4.67
C ALA A 176 -7.04 5.46 -5.96
N ILE A 177 -5.71 5.36 -6.13
CA ILE A 177 -5.07 4.77 -7.32
C ILE A 177 -5.47 3.30 -7.48
N PHE A 178 -5.30 2.48 -6.43
CA PHE A 178 -5.62 1.06 -6.50
C PHE A 178 -7.11 0.81 -6.69
N TYR A 179 -7.97 1.60 -6.05
CA TYR A 179 -9.40 1.50 -6.29
C TYR A 179 -9.78 1.83 -7.73
N PHE A 180 -9.16 2.86 -8.33
CA PHE A 180 -9.33 3.18 -9.75
C PHE A 180 -8.87 2.03 -10.66
N VAL A 181 -7.66 1.52 -10.44
CA VAL A 181 -7.11 0.38 -11.19
C VAL A 181 -8.04 -0.85 -11.09
N ALA A 182 -8.52 -1.16 -9.89
CA ALA A 182 -9.46 -2.26 -9.69
C ALA A 182 -10.81 -2.02 -10.40
N CYS A 183 -11.31 -0.78 -10.45
CA CYS A 183 -12.51 -0.41 -11.20
C CYS A 183 -12.30 -0.59 -12.72
N CYS A 184 -11.15 -0.19 -13.24
CA CYS A 184 -10.76 -0.38 -14.64
C CYS A 184 -10.60 -1.85 -14.99
N LEU A 185 -9.87 -2.63 -14.18
CA LEU A 185 -9.72 -4.08 -14.37
C LEU A 185 -11.04 -4.83 -14.23
N ARG A 186 -12.02 -4.31 -13.50
CA ARG A 186 -13.35 -4.91 -13.49
C ARG A 186 -14.08 -4.73 -14.82
N ARG A 187 -14.02 -3.54 -15.42
CA ARG A 187 -14.83 -3.17 -16.59
C ARG A 187 -14.12 -3.42 -17.92
N TRP A 188 -12.84 -3.04 -18.00
CA TRP A 188 -12.02 -2.98 -19.21
C TRP A 188 -10.70 -3.73 -19.00
N ARG A 189 -10.76 -5.04 -18.68
CA ARG A 189 -9.58 -5.87 -18.37
C ARG A 189 -8.46 -5.73 -19.38
N VAL A 190 -8.76 -6.03 -20.64
CA VAL A 190 -7.77 -6.09 -21.72
C VAL A 190 -7.15 -4.70 -21.97
N PRO A 191 -7.93 -3.61 -22.17
CA PRO A 191 -7.35 -2.28 -22.30
C PRO A 191 -6.51 -1.85 -21.11
N THR A 192 -6.96 -2.15 -19.88
CA THR A 192 -6.24 -1.73 -18.67
C THR A 192 -4.90 -2.44 -18.55
N ILE A 193 -4.84 -3.75 -18.84
CA ILE A 193 -3.58 -4.52 -18.83
C ILE A 193 -2.66 -4.03 -19.96
N LEU A 194 -3.21 -3.79 -21.15
CA LEU A 194 -2.44 -3.30 -22.29
C LEU A 194 -1.84 -1.92 -22.04
N VAL A 195 -2.56 -1.04 -21.35
CA VAL A 195 -2.03 0.28 -20.95
C VAL A 195 -1.01 0.14 -19.81
N LEU A 196 -1.30 -0.65 -18.78
CA LEU A 196 -0.41 -0.79 -17.62
C LEU A 196 0.92 -1.50 -17.92
N VAL A 197 0.89 -2.52 -18.79
CA VAL A 197 2.06 -3.34 -19.13
C VAL A 197 2.58 -2.98 -20.51
N GLY A 198 1.68 -2.86 -21.48
CA GLY A 198 2.06 -2.65 -22.88
C GLY A 198 2.64 -1.26 -23.15
N VAL A 199 2.11 -0.19 -22.56
CA VAL A 199 2.68 1.16 -22.78
C VAL A 199 4.08 1.28 -22.19
N PRO A 200 4.36 0.88 -20.93
CA PRO A 200 5.73 0.88 -20.42
C PRO A 200 6.67 -0.02 -21.23
N ALA A 201 6.23 -1.21 -21.62
CA ALA A 201 7.03 -2.12 -22.45
C ALA A 201 7.34 -1.52 -23.83
N LEU A 202 6.34 -0.88 -24.47
CA LEU A 202 6.50 -0.20 -25.75
C LEU A 202 7.44 0.99 -25.63
N LEU A 203 7.24 1.86 -24.64
CA LEU A 203 8.16 2.98 -24.38
C LEU A 203 9.57 2.47 -24.18
N PHE A 204 9.76 1.45 -23.33
CA PHE A 204 11.07 0.84 -23.10
C PHE A 204 11.70 0.29 -24.39
N SER A 205 10.91 -0.40 -25.23
CA SER A 205 11.39 -0.91 -26.52
C SER A 205 11.75 0.20 -27.51
N MET A 206 10.95 1.28 -27.57
CA MET A 206 11.22 2.46 -28.40
C MET A 206 12.45 3.23 -27.92
N PHE A 207 12.71 3.26 -26.62
CA PHE A 207 13.92 3.86 -26.05
C PHE A 207 15.16 3.02 -26.31
N LEU A 208 15.04 1.68 -26.38
CA LEU A 208 16.16 0.79 -26.68
C LEU A 208 16.45 0.66 -28.18
N LEU A 209 15.47 0.87 -29.06
CA LEU A 209 15.63 0.81 -30.52
C LEU A 209 16.78 1.66 -31.08
N PRO A 210 16.94 2.96 -30.74
CA PRO A 210 18.08 3.73 -31.23
C PRO A 210 19.41 3.21 -30.68
N ALA A 211 19.45 2.69 -29.45
CA ALA A 211 20.64 2.05 -28.89
C ALA A 211 20.99 0.75 -29.63
N PHE A 212 20.01 -0.08 -30.00
CA PHE A 212 20.25 -1.30 -30.78
C PHE A 212 20.66 -1.00 -32.22
N ASN A 213 20.09 0.02 -32.87
CA ASN A 213 20.46 0.41 -34.23
C ASN A 213 21.88 0.97 -34.29
N GLU A 214 22.30 1.77 -33.30
CA GLU A 214 23.69 2.23 -33.21
C GLU A 214 24.66 1.08 -32.86
N VAL A 215 24.26 0.13 -31.99
CA VAL A 215 25.06 -1.05 -31.65
C VAL A 215 25.24 -1.99 -32.85
N GLY A 216 24.21 -2.18 -33.68
CA GLY A 216 24.30 -2.98 -34.92
C GLY A 216 25.34 -2.41 -35.90
N ASN A 217 25.33 -1.09 -36.08
CA ASN A 217 26.29 -0.39 -36.95
C ASN A 217 27.72 -0.39 -36.38
N ILE A 218 27.88 -0.42 -35.05
CA ILE A 218 29.19 -0.43 -34.37
C ILE A 218 29.78 -1.85 -34.30
N LEU A 219 28.95 -2.89 -34.20
CA LEU A 219 29.39 -4.29 -34.20
C LEU A 219 30.03 -4.68 -35.54
N GLU A 220 29.52 -4.14 -36.66
CA GLU A 220 30.12 -4.32 -37.98
C GLU A 220 31.43 -3.51 -38.15
N GLY A 221 31.64 -2.47 -37.34
CA GLY A 221 32.80 -1.58 -37.39
C GLY A 221 33.94 -1.87 -36.39
N GLY A 222 33.80 -2.86 -35.49
CA GLY A 222 34.87 -3.32 -34.59
C GLY A 222 35.33 -2.33 -33.49
N GLY A 223 34.56 -1.27 -33.22
CA GLY A 223 34.95 -0.21 -32.27
C GLY A 223 34.51 -0.47 -30.83
N GLN A 224 35.25 -1.29 -30.07
CA GLN A 224 34.94 -1.62 -28.67
C GLN A 224 34.75 -0.38 -27.77
N ASN A 225 35.47 0.72 -28.04
CA ASN A 225 35.36 2.00 -27.31
C ASN A 225 34.04 2.75 -27.55
N GLN A 226 33.39 2.57 -28.71
CA GLN A 226 32.12 3.21 -29.02
C GLN A 226 30.93 2.51 -28.34
N LEU A 227 30.99 1.18 -28.23
CA LEU A 227 30.05 0.38 -27.46
C LEU A 227 30.03 0.80 -25.97
N VAL A 228 31.22 1.02 -25.39
CA VAL A 228 31.36 1.51 -24.01
C VAL A 228 30.76 2.91 -23.86
N ALA A 229 31.00 3.82 -24.81
CA ALA A 229 30.43 5.17 -24.78
C ALA A 229 28.90 5.17 -24.84
N LEU A 230 28.31 4.25 -25.61
CA LEU A 230 26.86 4.12 -25.77
C LEU A 230 26.19 3.56 -24.51
N VAL A 231 26.81 2.57 -23.87
CA VAL A 231 26.38 2.05 -22.56
C VAL A 231 26.47 3.14 -21.48
N LEU A 232 27.54 3.93 -21.45
CA LEU A 232 27.67 5.05 -20.52
C LEU A 232 26.60 6.13 -20.76
N LYS A 233 26.25 6.40 -22.03
CA LYS A 233 25.16 7.34 -22.37
C LYS A 233 23.79 6.82 -21.91
N LEU A 234 23.54 5.52 -22.02
CA LEU A 234 22.32 4.89 -21.51
C LEU A 234 22.25 4.95 -19.97
N LEU A 235 23.35 4.62 -19.28
CA LEU A 235 23.43 4.66 -17.83
C LEU A 235 23.22 6.07 -17.28
N THR A 236 23.90 7.07 -17.86
CA THR A 236 23.73 8.48 -17.45
C THR A 236 22.32 9.01 -17.72
N TRP A 237 21.64 8.52 -18.75
CA TRP A 237 20.25 8.86 -18.98
C TRP A 237 19.32 8.18 -17.97
N LEU A 238 19.51 6.89 -17.69
CA LEU A 238 18.74 6.16 -16.67
C LEU A 238 18.89 6.81 -15.30
N GLU A 239 20.09 7.25 -14.95
CA GLU A 239 20.37 8.02 -13.74
C GLU A 239 19.60 9.33 -13.72
N LYS A 240 19.63 10.12 -14.81
CA LYS A 240 18.83 11.36 -14.93
C LYS A 240 17.32 11.11 -14.84
N ALA A 241 16.83 10.03 -15.44
CA ALA A 241 15.42 9.66 -15.39
C ALA A 241 15.02 9.23 -13.98
N ALA A 242 15.85 8.42 -13.31
CA ALA A 242 15.67 8.04 -11.93
C ALA A 242 15.67 9.26 -11.00
N ASP A 243 16.61 10.18 -11.19
CA ASP A 243 16.69 11.45 -10.45
C ASP A 243 15.46 12.33 -10.67
N PHE A 244 14.99 12.42 -11.91
CA PHE A 244 13.78 13.18 -12.23
C PHE A 244 12.55 12.57 -11.54
N ILE A 245 12.41 11.25 -11.60
CA ILE A 245 11.31 10.52 -10.95
C ILE A 245 11.41 10.72 -9.44
N ALA A 246 12.58 10.53 -8.84
CA ALA A 246 12.78 10.69 -7.40
C ALA A 246 12.44 12.12 -6.92
N LYS A 247 12.83 13.15 -7.67
CA LYS A 247 12.54 14.55 -7.35
C LYS A 247 11.07 14.90 -7.47
N ASN A 248 10.36 14.36 -8.46
CA ASN A 248 8.97 14.71 -8.76
C ASN A 248 7.95 13.67 -8.28
N TRP A 249 8.39 12.59 -7.61
CA TRP A 249 7.55 11.44 -7.28
C TRP A 249 6.29 11.83 -6.50
N GLN A 250 6.43 12.65 -5.45
CA GLN A 250 5.30 13.10 -4.64
C GLN A 250 4.27 13.87 -5.46
N THR A 251 4.71 14.75 -6.35
CA THR A 251 3.81 15.52 -7.22
C THR A 251 3.09 14.61 -8.22
N ILE A 252 3.83 13.69 -8.85
CA ILE A 252 3.26 12.71 -9.79
C ILE A 252 2.24 11.82 -9.06
N GLN A 253 2.58 11.31 -7.89
CA GLN A 253 1.71 10.46 -7.06
C GLN A 253 0.43 11.21 -6.65
N GLY A 254 0.56 12.43 -6.11
CA GLY A 254 -0.58 13.24 -5.66
C GLY A 254 -1.52 13.63 -6.80
N VAL A 255 -0.98 14.08 -7.95
CA VAL A 255 -1.78 14.40 -9.14
C VAL A 255 -2.49 13.14 -9.66
N THR A 256 -1.77 12.02 -9.73
CA THR A 256 -2.34 10.74 -10.18
C THR A 256 -3.46 10.28 -9.25
N ALA A 257 -3.30 10.43 -7.93
CA ALA A 257 -4.33 10.11 -6.96
C ALA A 257 -5.58 10.99 -7.10
N GLY A 258 -5.40 12.30 -7.31
CA GLY A 258 -6.51 13.22 -7.56
C GLY A 258 -7.31 12.85 -8.80
N VAL A 259 -6.62 12.56 -9.91
CA VAL A 259 -7.26 12.12 -11.16
C VAL A 259 -7.93 10.75 -10.99
N ALA A 260 -7.25 9.79 -10.35
CA ALA A 260 -7.77 8.45 -10.08
C ALA A 260 -9.04 8.49 -9.23
N LEU A 261 -9.10 9.38 -8.22
CA LEU A 261 -10.26 9.56 -7.38
C LEU A 261 -11.48 9.99 -8.22
N VAL A 262 -11.34 11.01 -9.07
CA VAL A 262 -12.43 11.47 -9.95
C VAL A 262 -12.84 10.40 -10.97
N LEU A 263 -11.86 9.81 -11.66
CA LEU A 263 -12.13 8.80 -12.68
C LEU A 263 -12.75 7.52 -12.09
N SER A 264 -12.37 7.12 -10.88
CA SER A 264 -12.94 5.94 -10.21
C SER A 264 -14.45 6.11 -9.98
N TYR A 265 -14.91 7.33 -9.68
CA TYR A 265 -16.34 7.61 -9.57
C TYR A 265 -17.04 7.45 -10.92
N LEU A 266 -16.47 7.97 -12.01
CA LEU A 266 -17.05 7.85 -13.35
C LEU A 266 -17.16 6.39 -13.81
N VAL A 267 -16.11 5.60 -13.58
CA VAL A 267 -16.10 4.17 -13.93
C VAL A 267 -17.13 3.42 -13.09
N MET A 268 -17.22 3.71 -11.78
CA MET A 268 -18.20 3.12 -10.89
C MET A 268 -19.64 3.56 -11.21
N ARG A 269 -19.85 4.80 -11.63
CA ARG A 269 -21.19 5.27 -12.03
C ARG A 269 -21.73 4.45 -13.20
N GLY A 270 -20.86 3.96 -14.09
CA GLY A 270 -21.25 3.07 -15.18
C GLY A 270 -21.51 1.60 -14.79
N THR A 271 -21.46 1.23 -13.51
CA THR A 271 -21.74 -0.15 -13.09
C THR A 271 -23.23 -0.46 -13.26
N ARG A 272 -23.56 -1.53 -14.00
CA ARG A 272 -24.94 -2.06 -14.07
C ARG A 272 -25.37 -2.55 -12.69
N GLN A 273 -26.60 -2.25 -12.31
CA GLN A 273 -27.23 -2.87 -11.15
C GLN A 273 -27.58 -4.31 -11.53
N PRO A 274 -27.34 -5.30 -10.65
CA PRO A 274 -27.87 -6.63 -10.87
C PRO A 274 -29.41 -6.55 -10.84
N GLU A 275 -30.04 -7.13 -11.87
CA GLU A 275 -31.50 -7.27 -11.99
C GLU A 275 -32.08 -8.07 -10.81
#